data_AF-A0A378QJM1-F1
#
_entry.id   AF-A0A378QJM1-F1
#
_cell.length_a   1.000
_cell.length_b   1.000
_cell.length_c   1.000
_cell.angle_alpha   90.00
_cell.angle_beta   90.00
_cell.angle_gamma   90.00
#
_symmetry.space_group_name_H-M   'P 1'
#
loop_
_entity.id
_entity.type
_entity.pdbx_description
1 polymer ?
#
loop_
_entity_poly.entity_id
_entity_poly.type
_entity_poly.pdbx_seq_one_letter_code
_entity_poly.pdbx_strand_id
1 'polypeptide(L)'
;MIPFSDFHQLFTQTIIKRGQAYHASDDVLSLQHDGDGYYTAVVRGSRRYQVRVALSHSKDELCIESLTCNCEYWDNCKHMVAVLYAMKENLDDITSCLSLKKQGVCSVADDFYESMGRYDKDELIDFIKSLDRKYQHVRDDWVLFCANRQGEQSHDITEQKLLNTFSKQVNDILSMVDVRDYEEFVFDDASLALMQLMAQVTKPSDQVVLSLIWIDKVLALFDEMMVDVEVECSLNHCFGVLAEHLFGGFDYEPSWSYRPVLYQSSGSSKLDKTLMSAQAWAQTYVRRRYEFYPNIERFYFDCLWAKGEQDGAMAYLDGLITQAQRLGHHDVDALILDLFPNYPSSKL
;
A
#
# COMPACT_ATOMS: atom_id res chain seq x y z
N MET A 1 -3.71 -27.10 -19.36
CA MET A 1 -5.00 -27.24 -20.07
C MET A 1 -5.98 -27.97 -19.18
N ILE A 2 -7.00 -27.27 -18.68
CA ILE A 2 -8.07 -27.79 -17.81
C ILE A 2 -9.42 -27.33 -18.39
N PRO A 3 -10.49 -28.14 -18.36
CA PRO A 3 -11.82 -27.70 -18.75
C PRO A 3 -12.23 -26.42 -18.02
N PHE A 4 -12.83 -25.46 -18.72
CA PHE A 4 -13.31 -24.22 -18.10
C PHE A 4 -14.39 -24.50 -17.04
N SER A 5 -15.18 -25.56 -17.22
CA SER A 5 -16.12 -26.11 -16.25
C SER A 5 -15.49 -26.45 -14.89
N ASP A 6 -14.21 -26.87 -14.90
CA ASP A 6 -13.46 -27.40 -13.76
C ASP A 6 -12.44 -26.41 -13.17
N PHE A 7 -12.50 -25.12 -13.53
CA PHE A 7 -11.47 -24.15 -13.16
C PHE A 7 -11.18 -24.06 -11.65
N HIS A 8 -12.16 -24.36 -10.80
CA HIS A 8 -12.02 -24.40 -9.34
C HIS A 8 -10.91 -25.32 -8.85
N GLN A 9 -10.57 -26.37 -9.61
CA GLN A 9 -9.51 -27.32 -9.26
C GLN A 9 -8.10 -26.68 -9.25
N LEU A 10 -7.93 -25.49 -9.85
CA LEU A 10 -6.69 -24.71 -9.78
C LEU A 10 -6.48 -23.99 -8.45
N PHE A 11 -7.52 -23.82 -7.62
CA PHE A 11 -7.51 -22.88 -6.50
C PHE A 11 -7.85 -23.53 -5.16
N THR A 12 -7.33 -22.97 -4.07
CA THR A 12 -7.77 -23.35 -2.72
C THR A 12 -9.15 -22.74 -2.41
N GLN A 13 -9.90 -23.36 -1.49
CA GLN A 13 -11.25 -22.90 -1.14
C GLN A 13 -11.29 -21.43 -0.65
N THR A 14 -10.25 -20.98 0.06
CA THR A 14 -10.10 -19.59 0.53
C THR A 14 -9.92 -18.62 -0.63
N ILE A 15 -9.08 -18.98 -1.62
CA ILE A 15 -8.88 -18.16 -2.83
C ILE A 15 -10.16 -18.12 -3.69
N ILE A 16 -10.90 -19.24 -3.77
CA ILE A 16 -12.20 -19.28 -4.46
C ILE A 16 -13.16 -18.27 -3.81
N LYS A 17 -13.33 -18.31 -2.48
CA LYS A 17 -14.19 -17.35 -1.75
C LYS A 17 -13.79 -15.90 -1.98
N ARG A 18 -12.49 -15.56 -1.85
CA ARG A 18 -11.99 -14.19 -2.06
C ARG A 18 -12.19 -13.73 -3.51
N GLY A 19 -11.99 -14.60 -4.49
CA GLY A 19 -12.26 -14.29 -5.89
C GLY A 19 -13.75 -14.10 -6.22
N GLN A 20 -14.64 -14.86 -5.57
CA GLN A 20 -16.09 -14.64 -5.66
C GLN A 20 -16.49 -13.27 -5.08
N ALA A 21 -15.87 -12.83 -3.99
CA ALA A 21 -16.13 -11.51 -3.41
C ALA A 21 -15.69 -10.37 -4.36
N TYR A 22 -14.48 -10.44 -4.93
CA TYR A 22 -14.02 -9.46 -5.93
C TYR A 22 -14.93 -9.43 -7.18
N HIS A 23 -15.42 -10.58 -7.62
CA HIS A 23 -16.40 -10.63 -8.70
C HIS A 23 -17.71 -9.93 -8.33
N ALA A 24 -18.27 -10.24 -7.15
CA ALA A 24 -19.54 -9.68 -6.68
C ALA A 24 -19.48 -8.17 -6.37
N SER A 25 -18.28 -7.60 -6.19
CA SER A 25 -18.04 -6.17 -5.95
C SER A 25 -17.84 -5.34 -7.23
N ASP A 26 -18.06 -5.91 -8.43
CA ASP A 26 -17.76 -5.29 -9.73
C ASP A 26 -16.28 -4.85 -9.89
N ASP A 27 -15.34 -5.55 -9.23
CA ASP A 27 -13.92 -5.21 -9.32
C ASP A 27 -13.28 -5.66 -10.65
N VAL A 28 -13.94 -6.48 -11.47
CA VAL A 28 -13.50 -6.78 -12.84
C VAL A 28 -13.83 -5.61 -13.77
N LEU A 29 -13.00 -4.56 -13.73
CA LEU A 29 -13.21 -3.27 -14.40
C LEU A 29 -13.31 -3.34 -15.93
N SER A 30 -12.73 -4.36 -16.54
CA SER A 30 -12.89 -4.66 -17.96
C SER A 30 -12.45 -6.09 -18.26
N LEU A 31 -13.14 -6.73 -19.19
CA LEU A 31 -12.74 -7.97 -19.85
C LEU A 31 -12.68 -7.70 -21.36
N GLN A 32 -11.53 -7.93 -21.98
CA GLN A 32 -11.28 -7.67 -23.40
C GLN A 32 -10.77 -8.94 -24.08
N HIS A 33 -11.15 -9.15 -25.34
CA HIS A 33 -10.66 -10.25 -26.17
C HIS A 33 -9.55 -9.72 -27.09
N ASP A 34 -8.34 -10.21 -26.90
CA ASP A 34 -7.14 -9.74 -27.60
C ASP A 34 -6.95 -10.44 -28.98
N GLY A 35 -7.73 -11.48 -29.25
CA GLY A 35 -7.59 -12.35 -30.43
C GLY A 35 -7.00 -13.72 -30.06
N ASP A 36 -7.08 -14.67 -31.00
CA ASP A 36 -6.55 -16.04 -30.87
C ASP A 36 -6.90 -16.77 -29.55
N GLY A 37 -8.04 -16.42 -28.95
CA GLY A 37 -8.51 -16.99 -27.68
C GLY A 37 -7.85 -16.42 -26.42
N TYR A 38 -7.03 -15.38 -26.56
CA TYR A 38 -6.50 -14.61 -25.44
C TYR A 38 -7.49 -13.55 -24.97
N TYR A 39 -7.63 -13.46 -23.66
CA TYR A 39 -8.44 -12.47 -22.96
C TYR A 39 -7.59 -11.74 -21.94
N THR A 40 -7.63 -10.41 -21.97
CA THR A 40 -7.05 -9.56 -20.94
C THR A 40 -8.16 -8.95 -20.11
N ALA A 41 -8.07 -9.11 -18.80
CA ALA A 41 -8.94 -8.44 -17.84
C ALA A 41 -8.14 -7.50 -16.94
N VAL A 42 -8.80 -6.42 -16.51
CA VAL A 42 -8.28 -5.50 -15.48
C VAL A 42 -9.13 -5.67 -14.24
N VAL A 43 -8.50 -6.12 -13.15
CA VAL A 43 -9.14 -6.28 -11.84
C VAL A 43 -8.69 -5.15 -10.92
N ARG A 44 -9.64 -4.52 -10.22
CA ARG A 44 -9.37 -3.59 -9.13
C ARG A 44 -8.89 -4.39 -7.92
N GLY A 45 -7.87 -3.86 -7.28
CA GLY A 45 -7.38 -4.27 -5.97
C GLY A 45 -6.50 -3.14 -5.47
N SER A 46 -5.42 -3.48 -4.76
CA SER A 46 -4.36 -2.54 -4.37
C SER A 46 -3.87 -1.62 -5.48
N ARG A 47 -3.75 -2.18 -6.68
CA ARG A 47 -3.51 -1.52 -7.96
C ARG A 47 -4.39 -2.19 -9.02
N ARG A 48 -4.30 -1.72 -10.25
CA ARG A 48 -4.90 -2.40 -11.40
C ARG A 48 -4.09 -3.63 -11.76
N TYR A 49 -4.66 -4.80 -11.52
CA TYR A 49 -4.06 -6.07 -11.90
C TYR A 49 -4.51 -6.49 -13.29
N GLN A 50 -3.55 -6.84 -14.14
CA GLN A 50 -3.80 -7.43 -15.44
C GLN A 50 -3.79 -8.95 -15.30
N VAL A 51 -4.95 -9.57 -15.54
CA VAL A 51 -5.11 -11.02 -15.68
C VAL A 51 -5.14 -11.34 -17.17
N ARG A 52 -4.42 -12.38 -17.60
CA ARG A 52 -4.47 -12.90 -18.96
C ARG A 52 -4.93 -14.36 -18.94
N VAL A 53 -5.93 -14.67 -19.75
CA VAL A 53 -6.50 -16.02 -19.89
C VAL A 53 -6.35 -16.45 -21.34
N ALA A 54 -5.77 -17.61 -21.60
CA ALA A 54 -5.79 -18.24 -22.92
C ALA A 54 -6.81 -19.37 -22.92
N LEU A 55 -7.78 -19.29 -23.83
CA LEU A 55 -8.84 -20.27 -24.01
C LEU A 55 -8.75 -20.94 -25.38
N SER A 56 -8.97 -22.25 -25.44
CA SER A 56 -9.06 -23.00 -26.69
C SER A 56 -10.13 -24.08 -26.63
N HIS A 57 -10.55 -24.57 -27.81
CA HIS A 57 -11.41 -25.74 -27.90
C HIS A 57 -10.56 -27.01 -28.08
N SER A 58 -10.71 -27.94 -27.14
CA SER A 58 -10.08 -29.26 -27.18
C SER A 58 -11.16 -30.32 -27.10
N LYS A 59 -11.32 -31.12 -28.16
CA LYS A 59 -12.40 -32.13 -28.29
C LYS A 59 -13.81 -31.56 -28.04
N ASP A 60 -14.09 -30.41 -28.64
CA ASP A 60 -15.35 -29.67 -28.54
C ASP A 60 -15.69 -29.11 -27.13
N GLU A 61 -14.78 -29.24 -26.15
CA GLU A 61 -14.88 -28.60 -24.83
C GLU A 61 -13.99 -27.33 -24.76
N LEU A 62 -14.47 -26.30 -24.07
CA LEU A 62 -13.72 -25.07 -23.82
C LEU A 62 -12.74 -25.27 -22.66
N CYS A 63 -11.45 -25.05 -22.92
CA CYS A 63 -10.37 -25.31 -21.98
C CYS A 63 -9.52 -24.06 -21.71
N ILE A 64 -9.05 -23.92 -20.47
CA ILE A 64 -8.06 -22.92 -20.07
C ILE A 64 -6.67 -23.48 -20.38
N GLU A 65 -5.95 -22.87 -21.32
CA GLU A 65 -4.57 -23.23 -21.67
C GLU A 65 -3.56 -22.62 -20.70
N SER A 66 -3.71 -21.32 -20.44
CA SER A 66 -2.90 -20.56 -19.48
C SER A 66 -3.73 -19.50 -18.77
N LEU A 67 -3.29 -19.13 -17.57
CA LEU A 67 -3.95 -18.18 -16.70
C LEU A 67 -2.87 -17.49 -15.86
N THR A 68 -2.61 -16.21 -16.15
CA THR A 68 -1.55 -15.45 -15.48
C THR A 68 -2.08 -14.13 -14.94
N CYS A 69 -1.45 -13.61 -13.89
CA CYS A 69 -1.79 -12.32 -13.29
C CYS A 69 -0.51 -11.59 -12.91
N ASN A 70 -0.43 -10.28 -13.14
CA ASN A 70 0.71 -9.45 -12.72
C ASN A 70 0.68 -9.08 -11.21
N CYS A 71 0.09 -9.94 -10.38
CA CYS A 71 0.09 -9.79 -8.93
C CYS A 71 1.23 -10.58 -8.30
N GLU A 72 1.66 -10.15 -7.13
CA GLU A 72 2.89 -10.65 -6.51
C GLU A 72 2.72 -12.06 -5.90
N TYR A 73 1.47 -12.53 -5.79
CA TYR A 73 1.10 -13.91 -5.45
C TYR A 73 1.14 -14.90 -6.64
N TRP A 74 1.60 -14.48 -7.83
CA TRP A 74 1.79 -15.32 -9.03
C TRP A 74 0.62 -16.28 -9.34
N ASP A 75 0.88 -17.60 -9.39
CA ASP A 75 -0.07 -18.62 -9.84
C ASP A 75 -1.26 -18.79 -8.87
N ASN A 76 -2.45 -18.96 -9.44
CA ASN A 76 -3.69 -19.29 -8.75
C ASN A 76 -4.14 -18.24 -7.70
N CYS A 77 -4.13 -16.96 -8.06
CA CYS A 77 -4.57 -15.85 -7.19
C CYS A 77 -6.09 -15.55 -7.28
N LYS A 78 -6.61 -14.77 -6.32
CA LYS A 78 -8.03 -14.36 -6.28
C LYS A 78 -8.49 -13.53 -7.49
N HIS A 79 -7.60 -12.74 -8.11
CA HIS A 79 -7.95 -11.96 -9.31
C HIS A 79 -8.24 -12.86 -10.51
N MET A 80 -7.50 -13.96 -10.66
CA MET A 80 -7.76 -14.96 -11.69
C MET A 80 -9.14 -15.60 -11.50
N VAL A 81 -9.49 -15.98 -10.26
CA VAL A 81 -10.83 -16.50 -9.93
C VAL A 81 -11.92 -15.49 -10.30
N ALA A 82 -11.77 -14.22 -9.90
CA ALA A 82 -12.75 -13.18 -10.19
C ALA A 82 -13.00 -13.03 -11.71
N VAL A 83 -11.93 -13.07 -12.51
CA VAL A 83 -12.02 -13.01 -13.98
C VAL A 83 -12.67 -14.25 -14.56
N LEU A 84 -12.38 -15.44 -14.05
CA LEU A 84 -13.03 -16.68 -14.51
C LEU A 84 -14.53 -16.71 -14.18
N TYR A 85 -14.97 -16.11 -13.07
CA TYR A 85 -16.40 -15.87 -12.82
C TYR A 85 -17.01 -14.89 -13.83
N ALA A 86 -16.36 -13.75 -14.09
CA ALA A 86 -16.84 -12.78 -15.10
C ALA A 86 -16.93 -13.40 -16.50
N MET A 87 -15.95 -14.23 -16.88
CA MET A 87 -15.98 -15.00 -18.13
C MET A 87 -17.11 -16.04 -18.14
N LYS A 88 -17.42 -16.67 -17.01
CA LYS A 88 -18.51 -17.65 -16.89
C LYS A 88 -19.89 -17.03 -17.13
N GLU A 89 -20.08 -15.76 -16.74
CA GLU A 89 -21.33 -15.03 -17.00
C GLU A 89 -21.46 -14.55 -18.45
N ASN A 90 -20.33 -14.40 -19.16
CA ASN A 90 -20.27 -13.94 -20.56
C ASN A 90 -19.87 -15.07 -21.55
N LEU A 91 -20.12 -16.33 -21.17
CA LEU A 91 -19.54 -17.50 -21.86
C LEU A 91 -20.03 -17.69 -23.30
N ASP A 92 -21.28 -17.31 -23.59
CA ASP A 92 -21.87 -17.39 -24.93
C ASP A 92 -21.18 -16.42 -25.90
N ASP A 93 -20.92 -15.18 -25.47
CA ASP A 93 -20.20 -14.17 -26.26
C ASP A 93 -18.74 -14.56 -26.49
N ILE A 94 -18.09 -15.13 -25.47
CA ILE A 94 -16.71 -15.67 -25.53
C ILE A 94 -16.61 -16.81 -26.56
N THR A 95 -17.55 -17.76 -26.52
CA THR A 95 -17.57 -18.92 -27.43
C THR A 95 -17.88 -18.50 -28.88
N SER A 96 -18.73 -17.49 -29.05
CA SER A 96 -19.00 -16.84 -30.34
C SER A 96 -17.73 -16.19 -30.92
N CYS A 97 -16.98 -15.44 -30.11
CA CYS A 97 -15.74 -14.78 -30.51
C CYS A 97 -14.63 -15.76 -30.92
N LEU A 98 -14.48 -16.87 -30.18
CA LEU A 98 -13.50 -17.94 -30.47
C LEU A 98 -13.76 -18.62 -31.82
N SER A 99 -15.03 -18.79 -32.18
CA SER A 99 -15.43 -19.46 -33.43
C SER A 99 -15.08 -18.67 -34.70
N LEU A 100 -14.79 -17.37 -34.59
CA LEU A 100 -14.65 -16.44 -35.72
C LEU A 100 -13.21 -16.22 -36.21
N LYS A 101 -12.17 -16.62 -35.45
CA LYS A 101 -10.76 -16.32 -35.79
C LYS A 101 -9.91 -17.57 -35.98
N LYS A 102 -9.63 -17.89 -37.24
CA LYS A 102 -8.61 -18.89 -37.65
C LYS A 102 -7.46 -18.25 -38.46
N GLN A 103 -7.26 -16.93 -38.32
CA GLN A 103 -6.26 -16.13 -39.02
C GLN A 103 -5.78 -14.92 -38.19
N GLY A 104 -4.46 -14.84 -37.96
CA GLY A 104 -3.76 -13.56 -37.82
C GLY A 104 -3.26 -13.16 -36.43
N VAL A 105 -2.09 -13.67 -36.04
CA VAL A 105 -1.29 -13.19 -34.90
C VAL A 105 -0.96 -11.71 -35.05
N CYS A 106 -1.03 -10.92 -33.98
CA CYS A 106 -0.59 -9.52 -33.96
C CYS A 106 0.16 -9.17 -32.66
N SER A 107 1.32 -8.51 -32.77
CA SER A 107 2.16 -8.06 -31.66
C SER A 107 1.71 -6.67 -31.16
N VAL A 108 0.59 -6.66 -30.41
CA VAL A 108 -0.19 -5.45 -30.06
C VAL A 108 0.61 -4.33 -29.33
N ALA A 109 1.73 -4.66 -28.68
CA ALA A 109 2.45 -3.72 -27.82
C ALA A 109 3.25 -2.64 -28.58
N ASP A 110 3.90 -2.99 -29.69
CA ASP A 110 4.75 -2.06 -30.44
C ASP A 110 3.91 -1.07 -31.26
N ASP A 111 2.85 -1.57 -31.90
CA ASP A 111 1.89 -0.77 -32.68
C ASP A 111 1.22 0.34 -31.83
N PHE A 112 0.99 0.10 -30.54
CA PHE A 112 0.31 1.06 -29.66
C PHE A 112 1.13 2.32 -29.42
N TYR A 113 2.42 2.18 -29.06
CA TYR A 113 3.28 3.34 -28.82
C TYR A 113 3.65 4.06 -30.12
N GLU A 114 3.84 3.32 -31.22
CA GLU A 114 4.07 3.95 -32.53
C GLU A 114 2.83 4.74 -32.98
N SER A 115 1.62 4.20 -32.77
CA SER A 115 0.36 4.92 -33.05
C SER A 115 0.20 6.16 -32.18
N MET A 116 0.50 6.07 -30.88
CA MET A 116 0.45 7.22 -29.96
C MET A 116 1.41 8.35 -30.38
N GLY A 117 2.61 8.00 -30.86
CA GLY A 117 3.61 8.96 -31.35
C GLY A 117 3.25 9.69 -32.65
N ARG A 118 2.13 9.35 -33.31
CA ARG A 118 1.62 10.03 -34.51
C ARG A 118 0.69 11.22 -34.20
N TYR A 119 0.20 11.34 -32.96
CA TYR A 119 -0.67 12.42 -32.50
C TYR A 119 0.15 13.59 -31.94
N ASP A 120 -0.39 14.80 -32.04
CA ASP A 120 0.24 15.98 -31.45
C ASP A 120 -0.05 16.12 -29.94
N LYS A 121 0.58 17.13 -29.33
CA LYS A 121 0.48 17.38 -27.88
C LYS A 121 -0.96 17.69 -27.44
N ASP A 122 -1.71 18.45 -28.23
CA ASP A 122 -3.05 18.90 -27.85
C ASP A 122 -4.07 17.77 -28.04
N GLU A 123 -3.91 16.95 -29.08
CA GLU A 123 -4.67 15.71 -29.27
C GLU A 123 -4.46 14.72 -28.10
N LEU A 124 -3.21 14.52 -27.67
CA LEU A 124 -2.89 13.66 -26.52
C LEU A 124 -3.44 14.24 -25.19
N ILE A 125 -3.42 15.56 -25.02
CA ILE A 125 -4.03 16.23 -23.87
C ILE A 125 -5.55 16.03 -23.86
N ASP A 126 -6.23 16.15 -25.00
CA ASP A 126 -7.67 15.92 -25.10
C ASP A 126 -8.05 14.44 -24.90
N PHE A 127 -7.20 13.50 -25.33
CA PHE A 127 -7.34 12.09 -24.95
C PHE A 127 -7.25 11.90 -23.43
N ILE A 128 -6.29 12.50 -22.73
CA ILE A 128 -6.19 12.42 -21.26
C ILE A 128 -7.42 13.04 -20.59
N LYS A 129 -7.94 14.18 -21.08
CA LYS A 129 -9.22 14.76 -20.60
C LYS A 129 -10.41 13.81 -20.83
N SER A 130 -10.38 12.96 -21.87
CA SER A 130 -11.41 11.93 -22.09
C SER A 130 -11.31 10.79 -21.08
N LEU A 131 -10.09 10.38 -20.69
CA LEU A 131 -9.86 9.38 -19.65
C LEU A 131 -10.32 9.90 -18.28
N ASP A 132 -10.05 11.16 -17.97
CA ASP A 132 -10.50 11.85 -16.75
C ASP A 132 -12.02 11.85 -16.57
N ARG A 133 -12.78 12.01 -17.67
CA ARG A 133 -14.25 11.90 -17.67
C ARG A 133 -14.74 10.45 -17.48
N LYS A 134 -13.93 9.46 -17.86
CA LYS A 134 -14.31 8.04 -17.87
C LYS A 134 -13.87 7.29 -16.60
N TYR A 135 -12.78 7.71 -15.95
CA TYR A 135 -12.16 6.96 -14.86
C TYR A 135 -11.73 7.86 -13.70
N GLN A 136 -12.39 7.69 -12.55
CA GLN A 136 -12.25 8.55 -11.36
C GLN A 136 -10.81 8.70 -10.81
N HIS A 137 -9.99 7.65 -10.87
CA HIS A 137 -8.59 7.66 -10.40
C HIS A 137 -7.61 8.52 -11.23
N VAL A 138 -7.93 8.93 -12.46
CA VAL A 138 -6.98 9.62 -13.36
C VAL A 138 -6.48 10.94 -12.76
N ARG A 139 -7.31 11.61 -11.95
CA ARG A 139 -6.91 12.82 -11.22
C ARG A 139 -5.87 12.54 -10.14
N ASP A 140 -5.97 11.40 -9.47
CA ASP A 140 -5.08 11.00 -8.37
C ASP A 140 -3.72 10.55 -8.93
N ASP A 141 -3.74 9.71 -9.98
CA ASP A 141 -2.54 9.30 -10.71
C ASP A 141 -1.80 10.53 -11.28
N TRP A 142 -2.53 11.53 -11.80
CA TRP A 142 -1.96 12.80 -12.25
C TRP A 142 -1.35 13.61 -11.11
N VAL A 143 -1.95 13.60 -9.91
CA VAL A 143 -1.39 14.26 -8.73
C VAL A 143 -0.05 13.65 -8.33
N LEU A 144 0.04 12.31 -8.28
CA LEU A 144 1.29 11.59 -8.01
C LEU A 144 2.36 11.84 -9.09
N PHE A 145 1.97 11.72 -10.37
CA PHE A 145 2.84 11.98 -11.53
C PHE A 145 3.50 13.36 -11.47
N CYS A 146 2.70 14.39 -11.14
CA CYS A 146 3.19 15.75 -11.00
C CYS A 146 4.03 15.95 -9.73
N ALA A 147 3.63 15.38 -8.59
CA ALA A 147 4.37 15.50 -7.33
C ALA A 147 5.83 14.99 -7.47
N ASN A 148 6.02 13.84 -8.12
CA ASN A 148 7.34 13.25 -8.40
C ASN A 148 8.21 14.10 -9.34
N ARG A 149 7.59 14.86 -10.24
CA ARG A 149 8.28 15.63 -11.29
C ARG A 149 8.56 17.10 -10.94
N GLN A 150 8.30 17.54 -9.71
CA GLN A 150 8.53 18.93 -9.30
C GLN A 150 10.03 19.29 -9.21
N GLY A 151 10.60 19.63 -10.35
CA GLY A 151 11.76 20.51 -10.49
C GLY A 151 11.34 21.77 -11.25
N GLU A 152 11.51 22.93 -10.61
CA GLU A 152 11.53 24.32 -11.16
C GLU A 152 10.39 24.85 -12.07
N GLN A 153 9.43 24.06 -12.58
CA GLN A 153 8.34 24.57 -13.44
C GLN A 153 6.91 24.13 -13.08
N SER A 154 6.67 23.58 -11.88
CA SER A 154 5.32 23.19 -11.44
C SER A 154 4.99 23.73 -10.04
N HIS A 155 4.26 24.84 -9.99
CA HIS A 155 3.70 25.43 -8.75
C HIS A 155 2.28 24.91 -8.42
N ASP A 156 1.70 24.03 -9.23
CA ASP A 156 0.24 23.87 -9.34
C ASP A 156 -0.36 22.69 -8.55
N ILE A 157 0.46 21.96 -7.79
CA ILE A 157 -0.01 21.01 -6.77
C ILE A 157 0.34 21.54 -5.41
N THR A 158 -0.68 22.00 -4.70
CA THR A 158 -0.61 22.34 -3.29
C THR A 158 -0.36 21.07 -2.46
N GLU A 159 0.42 21.20 -1.39
CA GLU A 159 0.67 20.11 -0.42
C GLU A 159 -0.66 19.50 0.08
N GLN A 160 -1.68 20.34 0.30
CA GLN A 160 -3.03 19.91 0.68
C GLN A 160 -3.70 18.98 -0.34
N LYS A 161 -3.47 19.17 -1.65
CA LYS A 161 -4.06 18.33 -2.69
C LYS A 161 -3.40 16.95 -2.71
N LEU A 162 -2.08 16.89 -2.54
CA LEU A 162 -1.33 15.64 -2.40
C LEU A 162 -1.75 14.90 -1.13
N LEU A 163 -1.85 15.61 0.01
CA LEU A 163 -2.34 15.07 1.29
C LEU A 163 -3.74 14.45 1.16
N ASN A 164 -4.66 15.12 0.45
CA ASN A 164 -5.99 14.60 0.19
C ASN A 164 -5.97 13.35 -0.70
N THR A 165 -5.14 13.31 -1.74
CA THR A 165 -4.98 12.13 -2.62
C THR A 165 -4.39 10.95 -1.86
N PHE A 166 -3.33 11.14 -1.07
CA PHE A 166 -2.79 10.08 -0.18
C PHE A 166 -3.84 9.58 0.81
N SER A 167 -4.54 10.49 1.50
CA SER A 167 -5.58 10.12 2.47
C SER A 167 -6.70 9.31 1.82
N LYS A 168 -7.10 9.67 0.60
CA LYS A 168 -8.09 8.92 -0.18
C LYS A 168 -7.56 7.53 -0.55
N GLN A 169 -6.38 7.43 -1.14
CA GLN A 169 -5.81 6.15 -1.57
C GLN A 169 -5.55 5.21 -0.38
N VAL A 170 -5.10 5.72 0.77
CA VAL A 170 -4.99 4.92 2.00
C VAL A 170 -6.36 4.41 2.47
N ASN A 171 -7.41 5.24 2.45
CA ASN A 171 -8.77 4.77 2.77
C ASN A 171 -9.27 3.71 1.77
N ASP A 172 -9.04 3.92 0.46
CA ASP A 172 -9.43 2.98 -0.60
C ASP A 172 -8.71 1.63 -0.41
N ILE A 173 -7.44 1.63 -0.01
CA ILE A 173 -6.67 0.43 0.35
C ILE A 173 -7.27 -0.25 1.59
N LEU A 174 -7.44 0.51 2.67
CA LEU A 174 -7.93 -0.01 3.95
C LEU A 174 -9.39 -0.48 3.90
N SER A 175 -10.17 -0.08 2.90
CA SER A 175 -11.51 -0.65 2.64
C SER A 175 -11.50 -2.15 2.31
N MET A 176 -10.34 -2.72 1.98
CA MET A 176 -10.14 -4.16 1.75
C MET A 176 -9.98 -4.96 3.06
N VAL A 177 -9.80 -4.28 4.19
CA VAL A 177 -9.58 -4.85 5.52
C VAL A 177 -10.92 -4.97 6.25
N ASP A 178 -11.49 -6.17 6.35
CA ASP A 178 -12.64 -6.40 7.23
C ASP A 178 -12.17 -6.80 8.63
N VAL A 179 -12.01 -5.80 9.49
CA VAL A 179 -11.61 -5.97 10.91
C VAL A 179 -12.55 -6.86 11.74
N ARG A 180 -13.71 -7.26 11.20
CA ARG A 180 -14.66 -8.17 11.86
C ARG A 180 -14.43 -9.64 11.52
N ASP A 181 -13.66 -9.93 10.47
CA ASP A 181 -13.30 -11.29 10.03
C ASP A 181 -11.84 -11.55 10.41
N TYR A 182 -11.63 -11.85 11.69
CA TYR A 182 -10.31 -11.92 12.33
C TYR A 182 -9.58 -13.23 11.99
N GLU A 183 -9.19 -13.38 10.72
CA GLU A 183 -8.27 -14.43 10.25
C GLU A 183 -6.80 -13.97 10.34
N GLU A 184 -5.87 -14.92 10.24
CA GLU A 184 -4.45 -14.65 10.01
C GLU A 184 -4.27 -13.95 8.64
N PHE A 185 -3.33 -13.00 8.51
CA PHE A 185 -3.03 -12.26 7.26
C PHE A 185 -4.11 -11.27 6.77
N VAL A 186 -4.89 -10.66 7.68
CA VAL A 186 -5.91 -9.65 7.33
C VAL A 186 -5.28 -8.40 6.65
N PHE A 187 -4.02 -8.08 6.94
CA PHE A 187 -3.31 -6.95 6.32
C PHE A 187 -2.51 -7.26 5.07
N ASP A 188 -2.32 -8.52 4.67
CA ASP A 188 -1.41 -8.90 3.58
C ASP A 188 -1.65 -8.11 2.28
N ASP A 189 -2.91 -8.06 1.84
CA ASP A 189 -3.32 -7.32 0.64
C ASP A 189 -3.15 -5.80 0.78
N ALA A 190 -3.41 -5.27 1.98
CA ALA A 190 -3.40 -3.85 2.27
C ALA A 190 -1.96 -3.31 2.42
N SER A 191 -1.10 -4.07 3.11
CA SER A 191 0.35 -3.83 3.19
C SER A 191 1.01 -3.93 1.83
N LEU A 192 0.62 -4.91 1.00
CA LEU A 192 1.08 -5.00 -0.39
C LEU A 192 0.66 -3.76 -1.19
N ALA A 193 -0.56 -3.26 -0.97
CA ALA A 193 -1.05 -2.06 -1.62
C ALA A 193 -0.30 -0.79 -1.20
N LEU A 194 -0.04 -0.64 0.09
CA LEU A 194 0.80 0.43 0.61
C LEU A 194 2.16 0.40 -0.05
N MET A 195 2.84 -0.76 -0.12
CA MET A 195 4.16 -0.87 -0.75
C MET A 195 4.12 -0.47 -2.24
N GLN A 196 3.07 -0.86 -2.96
CA GLN A 196 2.86 -0.47 -4.35
C GLN A 196 2.57 1.02 -4.54
N LEU A 197 1.91 1.67 -3.57
CA LEU A 197 1.70 3.12 -3.56
C LEU A 197 2.97 3.87 -3.16
N MET A 198 3.68 3.40 -2.12
CA MET A 198 4.94 3.96 -1.65
C MET A 198 6.02 3.95 -2.75
N ALA A 199 6.08 2.87 -3.55
CA ALA A 199 6.96 2.77 -4.72
C ALA A 199 6.63 3.78 -5.84
N GLN A 200 5.42 4.36 -5.85
CA GLN A 200 5.03 5.43 -6.77
C GLN A 200 5.37 6.83 -6.23
N VAL A 201 5.82 6.98 -4.98
CA VAL A 201 6.16 8.28 -4.38
C VAL A 201 7.69 8.43 -4.33
N THR A 202 8.26 9.26 -5.21
CA THR A 202 9.73 9.33 -5.38
C THR A 202 10.44 10.36 -4.50
N LYS A 203 9.69 11.08 -3.65
CA LYS A 203 10.22 12.12 -2.75
C LYS A 203 10.22 11.61 -1.31
N PRO A 204 11.37 11.59 -0.61
CA PRO A 204 11.45 11.15 0.79
C PRO A 204 10.50 11.90 1.75
N SER A 205 10.27 13.20 1.55
CA SER A 205 9.30 13.98 2.33
C SER A 205 7.88 13.45 2.20
N ASP A 206 7.51 13.05 1.00
CA ASP A 206 6.14 12.67 0.64
C ASP A 206 5.90 11.20 1.04
N GLN A 207 6.96 10.36 0.99
CA GLN A 207 6.99 9.01 1.56
C GLN A 207 6.82 9.04 3.09
N VAL A 208 7.49 9.95 3.80
CA VAL A 208 7.25 10.17 5.24
C VAL A 208 5.80 10.58 5.51
N VAL A 209 5.26 11.55 4.75
CA VAL A 209 3.85 11.98 4.91
C VAL A 209 2.88 10.82 4.68
N LEU A 210 3.08 10.02 3.63
CA LEU A 210 2.26 8.83 3.36
C LEU A 210 2.34 7.81 4.50
N SER A 211 3.53 7.55 5.04
CA SER A 211 3.70 6.65 6.20
C SER A 211 2.93 7.12 7.43
N LEU A 212 2.96 8.43 7.75
CA LEU A 212 2.22 8.97 8.89
C LEU A 212 0.69 8.86 8.70
N ILE A 213 0.19 9.02 7.47
CA ILE A 213 -1.23 8.83 7.15
C ILE A 213 -1.63 7.36 7.31
N TRP A 214 -0.80 6.43 6.83
CA TRP A 214 -1.05 4.99 6.99
C TRP A 214 -1.15 4.61 8.47
N ILE A 215 -0.17 5.01 9.27
CA ILE A 215 -0.13 4.73 10.71
C ILE A 215 -1.36 5.34 11.42
N ASP A 216 -1.70 6.61 11.15
CA ASP A 216 -2.91 7.27 11.69
C ASP A 216 -4.20 6.50 11.36
N LYS A 217 -4.29 5.95 10.15
CA LYS A 217 -5.49 5.26 9.67
C LYS A 217 -5.61 3.84 10.17
N VAL A 218 -4.52 3.08 10.20
CA VAL A 218 -4.49 1.72 10.78
C VAL A 218 -4.81 1.80 12.26
N LEU A 219 -4.16 2.70 13.02
CA LEU A 219 -4.44 2.85 14.45
C LEU A 219 -5.87 3.36 14.73
N ALA A 220 -6.53 4.01 13.77
CA ALA A 220 -7.94 4.40 13.88
C ALA A 220 -8.94 3.29 13.46
N LEU A 221 -8.49 2.17 12.89
CA LEU A 221 -9.33 1.00 12.60
C LEU A 221 -9.43 0.04 13.79
N PHE A 222 -8.39 -0.01 14.62
CA PHE A 222 -8.39 -0.78 15.86
C PHE A 222 -8.81 0.10 17.02
N ASP A 223 -9.96 -0.24 17.60
CA ASP A 223 -10.43 0.39 18.84
C ASP A 223 -9.46 0.02 19.97
N GLU A 224 -8.66 1.01 20.38
CA GLU A 224 -8.00 1.29 21.68
C GLU A 224 -7.39 0.15 22.54
N MET A 225 -7.76 -1.13 22.42
CA MET A 225 -7.34 -2.24 23.30
C MET A 225 -6.57 -3.40 22.65
N MET A 226 -6.37 -3.43 21.33
CA MET A 226 -5.76 -4.57 20.62
C MET A 226 -4.40 -4.23 19.99
N VAL A 227 -3.33 -4.35 20.78
CA VAL A 227 -1.96 -4.47 20.25
C VAL A 227 -1.77 -5.90 19.78
N ASP A 228 -2.15 -6.17 18.52
CA ASP A 228 -1.93 -7.47 17.89
C ASP A 228 -0.73 -7.41 16.92
N VAL A 229 -0.06 -8.55 16.78
CA VAL A 229 1.07 -8.78 15.87
C VAL A 229 0.70 -8.42 14.42
N GLU A 230 -0.55 -8.63 14.00
CA GLU A 230 -1.05 -8.21 12.69
C GLU A 230 -1.01 -6.68 12.50
N VAL A 231 -1.36 -5.92 13.55
CA VAL A 231 -1.30 -4.45 13.53
C VAL A 231 0.15 -3.99 13.42
N GLU A 232 1.04 -4.54 14.26
CA GLU A 232 2.48 -4.22 14.21
C GLU A 232 3.10 -4.53 12.84
N CYS A 233 2.83 -5.73 12.30
CA CYS A 233 3.25 -6.13 10.96
C CYS A 233 2.79 -5.16 9.87
N SER A 234 1.56 -4.65 9.94
CA SER A 234 1.03 -3.69 8.98
C SER A 234 1.71 -2.31 9.04
N LEU A 235 2.36 -1.96 10.17
CA LEU A 235 3.05 -0.68 10.35
C LEU A 235 4.55 -0.74 10.08
N ASN A 236 5.16 -1.94 10.13
CA ASN A 236 6.61 -2.12 10.03
C ASN A 236 7.23 -1.51 8.77
N HIS A 237 6.56 -1.62 7.61
CA HIS A 237 7.04 -0.97 6.38
C HIS A 237 7.12 0.56 6.52
N CYS A 238 6.10 1.17 7.12
CA CYS A 238 6.08 2.61 7.36
C CYS A 238 7.17 3.06 8.34
N PHE A 239 7.40 2.33 9.42
CA PHE A 239 8.50 2.65 10.35
C PHE A 239 9.88 2.52 9.70
N GLY A 240 10.09 1.52 8.83
CA GLY A 240 11.30 1.41 8.02
C GLY A 240 11.54 2.65 7.15
N VAL A 241 10.52 3.10 6.42
CA VAL A 241 10.56 4.33 5.59
C VAL A 241 10.82 5.58 6.43
N LEU A 242 10.16 5.70 7.59
CA LEU A 242 10.38 6.81 8.53
C LEU A 242 11.85 6.85 8.98
N ALA A 243 12.44 5.71 9.30
CA ALA A 243 13.83 5.65 9.74
C ALA A 243 14.87 5.85 8.64
N GLU A 244 14.62 5.33 7.43
CA GLU A 244 15.49 5.60 6.28
C GLU A 244 15.62 7.11 6.04
N HIS A 245 14.51 7.85 6.15
CA HIS A 245 14.45 9.26 5.80
C HIS A 245 14.66 10.24 6.96
N LEU A 246 14.39 9.85 8.21
CA LEU A 246 14.55 10.68 9.40
C LEU A 246 15.79 10.33 10.23
N PHE A 247 16.29 9.09 10.16
CA PHE A 247 17.27 8.53 11.10
C PHE A 247 18.53 7.96 10.45
N GLY A 248 18.51 7.66 9.14
CA GLY A 248 19.69 7.29 8.33
C GLY A 248 19.76 5.83 7.85
N GLY A 249 18.77 4.99 8.18
CA GLY A 249 18.69 3.55 7.81
C GLY A 249 19.72 2.64 8.52
N PHE A 250 19.52 1.33 8.71
CA PHE A 250 18.37 0.43 8.52
C PHE A 250 18.23 -0.44 9.80
N ASP A 251 17.23 -1.35 9.86
CA ASP A 251 16.79 -2.08 11.06
C ASP A 251 16.24 -1.18 12.19
N TYR A 252 15.31 -0.30 11.83
CA TYR A 252 14.50 0.44 12.79
C TYR A 252 13.17 -0.25 13.04
N GLU A 253 13.10 -0.95 14.17
CA GLU A 253 11.86 -1.23 14.86
C GLU A 253 11.73 -0.21 16.00
N PRO A 254 10.61 0.52 16.13
CA PRO A 254 10.36 1.47 17.22
C PRO A 254 10.07 0.74 18.55
N SER A 255 10.81 -0.31 18.87
CA SER A 255 10.68 -1.06 20.12
C SER A 255 11.67 -0.54 21.16
N TRP A 256 11.22 -0.40 22.40
CA TRP A 256 12.07 0.06 23.52
C TRP A 256 13.21 -0.91 23.86
N SER A 257 13.18 -2.13 23.33
CA SER A 257 14.29 -3.10 23.40
C SER A 257 15.54 -2.67 22.62
N TYR A 258 15.41 -1.79 21.61
CA TYR A 258 16.52 -1.34 20.76
C TYR A 258 17.20 -0.07 21.31
N ARG A 259 18.54 -0.01 21.30
CA ARG A 259 19.29 1.18 21.78
C ARG A 259 19.23 2.36 20.79
N PRO A 260 19.15 3.64 21.25
CA PRO A 260 19.17 4.85 20.41
C PRO A 260 20.46 5.12 19.59
N VAL A 261 21.39 4.19 19.51
CA VAL A 261 22.80 4.43 19.13
C VAL A 261 23.00 4.66 17.61
N LEU A 262 21.97 4.47 16.79
CA LEU A 262 22.05 4.49 15.33
C LEU A 262 21.67 5.84 14.68
N TYR A 263 21.22 6.84 15.45
CA TYR A 263 20.88 8.17 14.92
C TYR A 263 22.12 8.94 14.46
N GLN A 264 22.54 8.70 13.21
CA GLN A 264 23.56 9.52 12.58
C GLN A 264 22.99 10.91 12.32
N SER A 265 23.43 11.90 13.11
CA SER A 265 23.11 13.30 12.85
C SER A 265 23.72 13.70 11.50
N SER A 266 22.89 13.71 10.46
CA SER A 266 23.34 13.99 9.08
C SER A 266 23.99 15.37 8.90
N GLY A 267 23.88 16.25 9.91
CA GLY A 267 24.39 17.62 9.89
C GLY A 267 23.76 18.49 8.80
N SER A 268 22.67 18.01 8.17
CA SER A 268 22.12 18.59 6.95
C SER A 268 20.77 19.26 7.21
N SER A 269 20.64 20.50 6.74
CA SER A 269 19.44 21.35 6.84
C SER A 269 18.25 20.88 5.97
N LYS A 270 18.25 19.62 5.54
CA LYS A 270 17.21 18.99 4.72
C LYS A 270 16.23 18.13 5.51
N LEU A 271 16.58 17.67 6.73
CA LEU A 271 15.68 16.85 7.55
C LEU A 271 14.66 17.67 8.36
N ASP A 272 14.99 18.92 8.71
CA ASP A 272 14.33 19.67 9.79
C ASP A 272 12.81 19.76 9.66
N LYS A 273 12.27 20.12 8.48
CA LYS A 273 10.82 20.29 8.30
C LYS A 273 10.05 18.96 8.38
N THR A 274 10.57 17.92 7.74
CA THR A 274 9.93 16.60 7.71
C THR A 274 9.96 15.97 9.10
N LEU A 275 11.09 16.10 9.80
CA LEU A 275 11.26 15.66 11.19
C LEU A 275 10.36 16.44 12.17
N MET A 276 10.22 17.76 12.01
CA MET A 276 9.27 18.57 12.80
C MET A 276 7.81 18.14 12.57
N SER A 277 7.42 17.82 11.32
CA SER A 277 6.08 17.35 11.01
C SER A 277 5.80 15.97 11.62
N ALA A 278 6.74 15.04 11.51
CA ALA A 278 6.65 13.71 12.14
C ALA A 278 6.58 13.80 13.67
N GLN A 279 7.44 14.64 14.28
CA GLN A 279 7.41 14.92 15.72
C GLN A 279 6.05 15.51 16.14
N ALA A 280 5.50 16.46 15.39
CA ALA A 280 4.22 17.11 15.71
C ALA A 280 3.03 16.15 15.59
N TRP A 281 3.05 15.26 14.60
CA TRP A 281 2.08 14.18 14.47
C TRP A 281 2.15 13.23 15.68
N ALA A 282 3.34 12.71 16.01
CA ALA A 282 3.53 11.79 17.12
C ALA A 282 3.19 12.45 18.47
N GLN A 283 3.57 13.72 18.67
CA GLN A 283 3.16 14.53 19.81
C GLN A 283 1.63 14.67 19.95
N THR A 284 0.93 14.75 18.82
CA THR A 284 -0.54 14.84 18.81
C THR A 284 -1.18 13.52 19.23
N TYR A 285 -0.59 12.39 18.83
CA TYR A 285 -1.02 11.05 19.23
C TYR A 285 -0.85 10.83 20.74
N VAL A 286 0.38 10.94 21.26
CA VAL A 286 0.70 10.67 22.68
C VAL A 286 0.00 11.64 23.65
N ARG A 287 -0.38 12.84 23.18
CA ARG A 287 -1.20 13.78 23.96
C ARG A 287 -2.66 13.36 24.13
N ARG A 288 -3.19 12.43 23.33
CA ARG A 288 -4.57 11.94 23.49
C ARG A 288 -4.74 11.13 24.78
N ARG A 289 -3.66 10.50 25.29
CA ARG A 289 -3.56 9.91 26.64
C ARG A 289 -4.54 8.79 27.02
N TYR A 290 -5.34 8.28 26.08
CA TYR A 290 -6.29 7.19 26.38
C TYR A 290 -5.57 5.84 26.46
N GLU A 291 -4.74 5.46 25.48
CA GLU A 291 -3.78 4.33 25.63
C GLU A 291 -2.33 4.64 25.28
N PHE A 292 -1.47 3.82 25.88
CA PHE A 292 -0.05 3.68 25.58
C PHE A 292 0.15 2.73 24.39
N TYR A 293 0.63 3.25 23.26
CA TYR A 293 1.08 2.42 22.13
C TYR A 293 2.62 2.50 22.04
N PRO A 294 3.37 1.50 22.54
CA PRO A 294 4.81 1.61 22.79
C PRO A 294 5.61 2.11 21.59
N ASN A 295 5.20 1.72 20.38
CA ASN A 295 5.89 2.05 19.13
C ASN A 295 5.71 3.53 18.71
N ILE A 296 4.58 4.18 19.01
CA ILE A 296 4.44 5.63 18.77
C ILE A 296 5.17 6.43 19.84
N GLU A 297 5.11 5.95 21.08
CA GLU A 297 5.82 6.52 22.23
C GLU A 297 7.33 6.53 22.00
N ARG A 298 7.87 5.42 21.50
CA ARG A 298 9.28 5.31 21.10
C ARG A 298 9.59 6.19 19.89
N PHE A 299 8.76 6.18 18.86
CA PHE A 299 8.97 7.02 17.68
C PHE A 299 9.00 8.52 18.02
N TYR A 300 8.18 8.98 18.96
CA TYR A 300 8.22 10.37 19.44
C TYR A 300 9.51 10.68 20.22
N PHE A 301 9.98 9.77 21.08
CA PHE A 301 11.28 9.89 21.75
C PHE A 301 12.43 9.99 20.73
N ASP A 302 12.43 9.14 19.71
CA ASP A 302 13.46 9.14 18.66
C ASP A 302 13.43 10.44 17.82
N CYS A 303 12.24 10.99 17.56
CA CYS A 303 12.09 12.30 16.93
C CYS A 303 12.69 13.44 17.78
N LEU A 304 12.48 13.43 19.10
CA LEU A 304 13.12 14.39 20.02
C LEU A 304 14.65 14.22 19.99
N TRP A 305 15.13 12.98 20.01
CA TRP A 305 16.55 12.66 19.98
C TRP A 305 17.24 13.15 18.70
N ALA A 306 16.66 12.85 17.54
CA ALA A 306 17.19 13.22 16.24
C ALA A 306 17.26 14.74 16.02
N LYS A 307 16.39 15.51 16.68
CA LYS A 307 16.45 17.00 16.70
C LYS A 307 17.53 17.57 17.62
N GLY A 308 18.20 16.74 18.42
CA GLY A 308 19.11 17.19 19.48
C GLY A 308 18.38 17.70 20.73
N GLU A 309 17.07 17.46 20.88
CA GLU A 309 16.27 17.83 22.06
C GLU A 309 16.42 16.77 23.17
N GLN A 310 17.67 16.38 23.46
CA GLN A 310 18.04 15.23 24.30
C GLN A 310 17.48 15.34 25.73
N ASP A 311 17.58 16.52 26.36
CA ASP A 311 16.97 16.79 27.67
C ASP A 311 15.44 16.64 27.63
N GLY A 312 14.80 17.00 26.50
CA GLY A 312 13.37 16.84 26.27
C GLY A 312 12.96 15.38 26.06
N ALA A 313 13.79 14.60 25.35
CA ALA A 313 13.61 13.16 25.18
C ALA A 313 13.68 12.42 26.53
N MET A 314 14.66 12.75 27.37
CA MET A 314 14.79 12.15 28.71
C MET A 314 13.63 12.56 29.63
N ALA A 315 13.27 13.84 29.68
CA ALA A 315 12.14 14.31 30.47
C ALA A 315 10.80 13.69 30.02
N TYR A 316 10.69 13.30 28.74
CA TYR A 316 9.55 12.56 28.22
C TYR A 316 9.49 11.13 28.76
N LEU A 317 10.61 10.40 28.67
CA LEU A 317 10.75 9.04 29.18
C LEU A 317 10.45 8.95 30.69
N ASP A 318 10.98 9.87 31.49
CA ASP A 318 10.70 9.97 32.93
C ASP A 318 9.20 10.15 33.22
N GLY A 319 8.53 10.99 32.41
CA GLY A 319 7.09 11.24 32.53
C GLY A 319 6.24 10.01 32.20
N LEU A 320 6.66 9.26 31.18
CA LEU A 320 6.03 8.03 30.72
C LEU A 320 6.12 6.92 31.78
N ILE A 321 7.32 6.67 32.31
CA ILE A 321 7.57 5.74 33.42
C ILE A 321 6.73 6.12 34.65
N THR A 322 6.72 7.41 35.01
CA THR A 322 5.93 7.92 36.14
C THR A 322 4.42 7.70 35.93
N GLN A 323 3.93 7.79 34.69
CA GLN A 323 2.53 7.56 34.37
C GLN A 323 2.16 6.06 34.45
N ALA A 324 2.98 5.18 33.87
CA ALA A 324 2.79 3.72 33.94
C ALA A 324 2.71 3.24 35.40
N GLN A 325 3.68 3.66 36.24
CA GLN A 325 3.72 3.34 37.68
C GLN A 325 2.46 3.79 38.44
N ARG A 326 1.91 4.97 38.12
CA ARG A 326 0.69 5.50 38.77
C ARG A 326 -0.57 4.73 38.41
N LEU A 327 -0.62 4.19 37.20
CA LEU A 327 -1.77 3.45 36.68
C LEU A 327 -1.76 1.97 37.10
N GLY A 328 -0.67 1.48 37.71
CA GLY A 328 -0.54 0.09 38.13
C GLY A 328 -0.16 -0.86 36.99
N HIS A 329 0.24 -0.33 35.82
CA HIS A 329 0.85 -1.15 34.77
C HIS A 329 2.26 -1.53 35.22
N HIS A 330 2.47 -2.83 35.46
CA HIS A 330 3.74 -3.35 35.98
C HIS A 330 4.78 -3.66 34.90
N ASP A 331 4.43 -3.46 33.62
CA ASP A 331 5.32 -3.71 32.49
C ASP A 331 5.09 -2.65 31.39
N VAL A 332 5.99 -1.67 31.36
CA VAL A 332 6.15 -0.62 30.32
C VAL A 332 7.65 -0.31 30.25
N ASP A 333 8.53 -1.16 29.71
CA ASP A 333 8.33 -2.35 28.87
C ASP A 333 9.33 -3.50 29.23
N ALA A 334 9.71 -3.80 30.49
CA ALA A 334 9.19 -3.31 31.77
C ALA A 334 10.06 -2.18 32.33
N LEU A 335 9.47 -1.04 32.72
CA LEU A 335 10.16 0.16 33.21
C LEU A 335 11.34 0.62 32.31
N ILE A 336 11.15 0.53 30.99
CA ILE A 336 12.10 0.82 29.87
C ILE A 336 13.57 1.03 30.32
N LEU A 337 14.35 -0.01 30.61
CA LEU A 337 13.98 -1.40 30.90
C LEU A 337 14.61 -1.72 32.27
N ASP A 338 13.79 -1.63 33.32
CA ASP A 338 14.04 -1.25 34.72
C ASP A 338 14.81 0.06 34.94
N LEU A 339 15.70 0.45 34.02
CA LEU A 339 16.57 1.63 34.10
C LEU A 339 17.52 1.68 32.86
N PHE A 340 17.91 2.87 32.37
CA PHE A 340 19.16 3.06 31.59
C PHE A 340 20.29 3.51 32.54
N PRO A 341 20.86 2.64 33.39
CA PRO A 341 20.67 2.84 34.85
C PRO A 341 21.48 3.91 35.56
N ASN A 342 22.72 4.11 35.16
CA ASN A 342 23.63 5.01 35.85
C ASN A 342 24.50 5.73 34.83
N TYR A 343 23.92 6.09 33.68
CA TYR A 343 24.64 6.81 32.64
C TYR A 343 24.88 8.26 33.06
N PRO A 344 26.14 8.62 33.32
CA PRO A 344 26.74 9.70 32.56
C PRO A 344 27.84 9.15 31.65
N SER A 345 27.55 9.06 30.37
CA SER A 345 28.55 9.12 29.30
C SER A 345 28.79 10.56 28.83
N SER A 346 28.29 11.56 29.56
CA SER A 346 28.10 12.99 29.21
C SER A 346 27.18 13.26 28.00
N LYS A 347 27.06 12.27 27.11
CA LYS A 347 26.11 12.15 26.00
C LYS A 347 25.85 10.66 25.80
N LEU A 348 24.59 10.25 25.63
CA LEU A 348 24.28 8.97 24.98
C LEU A 348 24.46 9.12 23.46
#